data_AF-A0A3C1WA46-F1
#
_entry.id   AF-A0A3C1WA46-F1
#
_cell.length_a   1.000
_cell.length_b   1.000
_cell.length_c   1.000
_cell.angle_alpha   90.00
_cell.angle_beta   90.00
_cell.angle_gamma   90.00
#
_symmetry.space_group_name_H-M   'P 1'
#
loop_
_entity.id
_entity.type
_entity.pdbx_description
1 polymer ?
#
loop_
_entity_poly.entity_id
_entity_poly.type
_entity_poly.pdbx_seq_one_letter_code
_entity_poly.pdbx_strand_id
1 'polypeptide(L)'
;MGGTLCGQNLLIDFSSTTQDGGPAPQAGYQSYNAGHEITADFITRSYTAFGTTIDITPAWPNTTDNRAQQMIDRGGGNDANWDNANTDLNLVTDWLGIDTRTSNGGNGNWDGATEGTPTFMTLTVANLPAGTYGWTSYHHDTEHVHTNFQIELSTDGGNSFVNLGQDFYMSDSTPGGSPDSSTDGGGGVLVGPDADSLASTVNFTIEATGVDEVVIRFAPLSGA
;
A
#
# COMPACT_ATOMS: atom_id res chain seq x y z
N MET A 1 -29.89 9.21 -12.68
CA MET A 1 -29.12 9.94 -13.71
C MET A 1 -27.70 10.03 -13.20
N GLY A 2 -26.79 9.28 -13.83
CA GLY A 2 -25.40 9.14 -13.41
C GLY A 2 -24.62 10.43 -13.66
N GLY A 3 -23.99 10.93 -12.60
CA GLY A 3 -22.97 11.97 -12.67
C GLY A 3 -21.64 11.34 -12.24
N THR A 4 -20.63 11.48 -13.08
CA THR A 4 -19.26 11.02 -12.86
C THR A 4 -18.71 11.56 -11.52
N LEU A 5 -18.21 10.65 -10.68
CA LEU A 5 -17.68 10.89 -9.31
C LEU A 5 -16.38 11.72 -9.23
N CYS A 6 -15.87 12.24 -10.35
CA CYS A 6 -14.65 13.05 -10.36
C CYS A 6 -14.82 14.31 -9.51
N GLY A 7 -14.21 14.33 -8.32
CA GLY A 7 -14.16 15.48 -7.43
C GLY A 7 -14.68 15.26 -6.00
N GLN A 8 -15.35 14.13 -5.71
CA GLN A 8 -15.81 13.83 -4.33
C GLN A 8 -14.91 12.85 -3.57
N ASN A 9 -14.29 11.89 -4.24
CA ASN A 9 -13.40 10.91 -3.62
C ASN A 9 -11.99 11.06 -4.17
N LEU A 10 -10.99 10.68 -3.36
CA LEU A 10 -9.63 10.50 -3.81
C LEU A 10 -9.40 9.02 -4.11
N LEU A 11 -9.31 8.67 -5.39
CA LEU A 11 -8.97 7.32 -5.86
C LEU A 11 -7.60 7.39 -6.50
N ILE A 12 -6.63 6.69 -5.91
CA ILE A 12 -5.25 6.63 -6.40
C ILE A 12 -4.89 5.19 -6.65
N ASP A 13 -4.32 4.94 -7.81
CA ASP A 13 -3.67 3.69 -8.14
C ASP A 13 -2.17 3.93 -8.26
N PHE A 14 -1.39 3.08 -7.61
CA PHE A 14 0.06 3.14 -7.61
C PHE A 14 0.55 2.21 -8.71
N SER A 15 1.34 2.68 -9.67
CA SER A 15 1.78 1.83 -10.80
C SER A 15 3.28 1.93 -11.05
N SER A 16 3.90 0.81 -11.37
CA SER A 16 5.33 0.77 -11.71
C SER A 16 5.59 1.35 -13.10
N THR A 17 6.68 2.11 -13.27
CA THR A 17 7.12 2.62 -14.58
C THR A 17 8.27 1.82 -15.19
N THR A 18 8.88 0.92 -14.41
CA THR A 18 10.10 0.20 -14.80
C THR A 18 9.95 -1.31 -14.76
N GLN A 19 8.81 -1.83 -14.32
CA GLN A 19 8.46 -3.25 -14.37
C GLN A 19 7.21 -3.48 -15.24
N ASP A 20 7.12 -4.68 -15.81
CA ASP A 20 6.15 -5.19 -16.80
C ASP A 20 5.67 -4.26 -17.93
N GLY A 21 6.47 -3.25 -18.29
CA GLY A 21 6.13 -2.32 -19.37
C GLY A 21 5.10 -1.26 -18.99
N GLY A 22 4.92 -1.01 -17.68
CA GLY A 22 3.97 -0.05 -17.12
C GLY A 22 4.16 1.42 -17.57
N PRO A 23 3.31 2.34 -17.09
CA PRO A 23 2.29 2.16 -16.05
C PRO A 23 0.93 1.63 -16.56
N ALA A 24 0.25 0.83 -15.74
CA ALA A 24 -1.05 0.22 -16.06
C ALA A 24 -2.18 0.58 -15.06
N PRO A 25 -2.51 1.88 -14.86
CA PRO A 25 -3.44 2.28 -13.81
C PRO A 25 -4.88 1.77 -14.02
N GLN A 26 -5.57 1.46 -12.93
CA GLN A 26 -6.97 1.06 -12.89
C GLN A 26 -7.88 2.12 -13.51
N ALA A 27 -8.82 1.67 -14.34
CA ALA A 27 -9.79 2.55 -14.98
C ALA A 27 -10.61 3.32 -13.92
N GLY A 28 -10.59 4.66 -14.01
CA GLY A 28 -11.30 5.55 -13.09
C GLY A 28 -10.49 6.03 -11.89
N TYR A 29 -9.26 5.55 -11.72
CA TYR A 29 -8.33 5.97 -10.69
C TYR A 29 -7.35 7.02 -11.23
N GLN A 30 -6.81 7.86 -10.34
CA GLN A 30 -5.71 8.75 -10.66
C GLN A 30 -4.39 8.01 -10.41
N SER A 31 -3.41 8.19 -11.28
CA SER A 31 -2.18 7.40 -11.23
C SER A 31 -1.08 8.09 -10.41
N TYR A 32 -0.52 7.36 -9.43
CA TYR A 32 0.77 7.64 -8.81
C TYR A 32 1.82 6.70 -9.43
N ASN A 33 2.73 7.25 -10.23
CA ASN A 33 3.75 6.46 -10.91
C ASN A 33 5.12 6.60 -10.25
N ALA A 34 5.84 5.50 -10.10
CA ALA A 34 7.25 5.53 -9.73
C ALA A 34 8.01 4.34 -10.33
N GLY A 35 9.33 4.50 -10.53
CA GLY A 35 10.18 3.37 -10.83
C GLY A 35 10.44 2.51 -9.60
N HIS A 36 10.53 1.21 -9.81
CA HIS A 36 10.96 0.24 -8.81
C HIS A 36 12.36 0.59 -8.29
N GLU A 37 12.49 0.83 -6.98
CA GLU A 37 13.75 1.21 -6.33
C GLU A 37 14.37 2.52 -6.88
N ILE A 38 13.55 3.44 -7.41
CA ILE A 38 14.00 4.75 -7.91
C ILE A 38 13.57 5.86 -6.94
N THR A 39 14.44 6.18 -5.97
CA THR A 39 14.16 7.19 -4.93
C THR A 39 13.69 8.54 -5.46
N ALA A 40 14.22 8.99 -6.60
CA ALA A 40 13.87 10.27 -7.19
C ALA A 40 12.43 10.36 -7.69
N ASP A 41 11.74 9.22 -7.86
CA ASP A 41 10.37 9.18 -8.35
C ASP A 41 9.33 9.23 -7.20
N PHE A 42 9.74 8.95 -5.96
CA PHE A 42 8.87 9.03 -4.78
C PHE A 42 8.75 10.48 -4.29
N ILE A 43 8.04 11.29 -5.08
CA ILE A 43 7.81 12.72 -4.85
C ILE A 43 6.36 13.01 -4.51
N THR A 44 6.10 14.19 -3.95
CA THR A 44 4.74 14.69 -3.77
C THR A 44 4.01 14.80 -5.10
N ARG A 45 2.80 14.22 -5.17
CA ARG A 45 1.87 14.37 -6.29
C ARG A 45 0.55 14.98 -5.81
N SER A 46 -0.03 15.84 -6.64
CA SER A 46 -1.25 16.59 -6.35
C SER A 46 -2.44 16.03 -7.11
N TYR A 47 -3.57 15.84 -6.43
CA TYR A 47 -4.80 15.27 -6.97
C TYR A 47 -6.00 16.14 -6.68
N THR A 48 -6.96 16.23 -7.60
CA THR A 48 -8.21 16.96 -7.34
C THR A 48 -9.22 16.04 -6.67
N ALA A 49 -9.53 16.30 -5.40
CA ALA A 49 -10.50 15.53 -4.62
C ALA A 49 -11.10 16.41 -3.51
N PHE A 50 -12.28 16.02 -3.01
CA PHE A 50 -12.97 16.72 -1.91
C PHE A 50 -13.16 18.23 -2.16
N GLY A 51 -13.33 18.64 -3.42
CA GLY A 51 -13.45 20.05 -3.81
C GLY A 51 -12.17 20.89 -3.65
N THR A 52 -11.01 20.27 -3.41
CA THR A 52 -9.70 20.92 -3.26
C THR A 52 -8.60 20.14 -4.00
N THR A 53 -7.35 20.51 -3.79
CA THR A 53 -6.15 19.75 -4.16
C THR A 53 -5.60 19.03 -2.94
N ILE A 54 -5.38 17.73 -3.07
CA ILE A 54 -4.79 16.86 -2.04
C ILE A 54 -3.40 16.44 -2.51
N ASP A 55 -2.42 16.56 -1.64
CA ASP A 55 -1.04 16.17 -1.91
C ASP A 55 -0.72 14.84 -1.24
N ILE A 56 -0.06 13.96 -1.97
CA ILE A 56 0.29 12.60 -1.50
C ILE A 56 1.79 12.40 -1.65
N THR A 57 2.44 12.00 -0.56
CA THR A 57 3.89 11.80 -0.51
C THR A 57 4.23 10.49 0.21
N PRO A 58 4.68 9.45 -0.53
CA PRO A 58 5.32 8.28 0.04
C PRO A 58 6.73 8.58 0.55
N ALA A 59 7.16 7.93 1.63
CA ALA A 59 8.55 7.96 2.10
C ALA A 59 8.90 6.73 2.95
N TRP A 60 10.20 6.45 3.11
CA TRP A 60 10.74 5.40 3.99
C TRP A 60 11.68 6.03 5.02
N PRO A 61 11.14 6.59 6.12
CA PRO A 61 11.88 7.55 6.95
C PRO A 61 13.04 6.95 7.75
N ASN A 62 13.08 5.63 7.90
CA ASN A 62 14.09 4.94 8.70
C ASN A 62 15.00 4.02 7.87
N THR A 63 15.11 4.30 6.58
CA THR A 63 16.15 3.75 5.70
C THR A 63 16.51 4.78 4.63
N THR A 64 17.71 4.67 4.06
CA THR A 64 18.16 5.51 2.93
C THR A 64 18.53 4.67 1.71
N ASP A 65 18.43 3.34 1.83
CA ASP A 65 18.69 2.43 0.72
C ASP A 65 17.46 2.41 -0.18
N ASN A 66 17.67 2.68 -1.46
CA ASN A 66 16.59 2.71 -2.44
C ASN A 66 15.97 1.33 -2.66
N ARG A 67 16.69 0.24 -2.36
CA ARG A 67 16.19 -1.13 -2.48
C ARG A 67 15.12 -1.50 -1.45
N ALA A 68 14.93 -0.68 -0.41
CA ALA A 68 13.79 -0.83 0.48
C ALA A 68 12.50 -0.20 -0.10
N GLN A 69 12.62 0.62 -1.16
CA GLN A 69 11.55 1.47 -1.69
C GLN A 69 10.94 0.82 -2.92
N GLN A 70 9.84 0.09 -2.72
CA GLN A 70 9.27 -0.77 -3.75
C GLN A 70 8.11 -0.09 -4.48
N MET A 71 8.10 -0.25 -5.81
CA MET A 71 6.96 0.02 -6.70
C MET A 71 6.98 -1.08 -7.75
N ILE A 72 6.28 -2.17 -7.47
CA ILE A 72 6.38 -3.41 -8.25
C ILE A 72 5.11 -3.61 -9.05
N ASP A 73 5.31 -4.00 -10.31
CA ASP A 73 4.33 -4.76 -11.08
C ASP A 73 4.89 -6.18 -11.22
N ARG A 74 4.13 -7.19 -10.78
CA ARG A 74 4.55 -8.61 -10.84
C ARG A 74 4.52 -9.17 -12.25
N GLY A 75 3.83 -8.49 -13.14
CA GLY A 75 3.74 -8.71 -14.56
C GLY A 75 2.84 -9.86 -14.98
N GLY A 76 2.51 -9.87 -16.28
CA GLY A 76 1.43 -10.67 -16.86
C GLY A 76 1.45 -12.18 -16.56
N GLY A 77 2.60 -12.76 -16.24
CA GLY A 77 2.71 -14.16 -15.82
C GLY A 77 2.13 -14.41 -14.42
N ASN A 78 2.38 -13.50 -13.50
CA ASN A 78 1.85 -13.54 -12.13
C ASN A 78 0.43 -12.98 -12.07
N ASP A 79 0.11 -11.96 -12.86
CA ASP A 79 -1.24 -11.41 -12.99
C ASP A 79 -2.27 -12.46 -13.37
N ALA A 80 -1.86 -13.47 -14.14
CA ALA A 80 -2.72 -14.58 -14.55
C ALA A 80 -3.20 -15.46 -13.38
N ASN A 81 -2.62 -15.29 -12.19
CA ASN A 81 -3.09 -15.95 -10.97
C ASN A 81 -4.32 -15.25 -10.36
N TRP A 82 -4.62 -14.01 -10.76
CA TRP A 82 -5.82 -13.29 -10.37
C TRP A 82 -6.99 -13.60 -11.31
N ASP A 83 -8.18 -13.84 -10.75
CA ASP A 83 -9.42 -13.89 -11.52
C ASP A 83 -9.89 -12.47 -11.85
N ASN A 84 -9.59 -11.97 -13.04
CA ASN A 84 -9.93 -10.59 -13.42
C ASN A 84 -11.38 -10.39 -13.92
N ALA A 85 -12.35 -11.19 -13.45
CA ALA A 85 -13.73 -11.10 -13.94
C ALA A 85 -14.43 -9.75 -13.63
N ASN A 86 -14.02 -9.02 -12.59
CA ASN A 86 -14.52 -7.66 -12.30
C ASN A 86 -13.60 -6.54 -12.81
N THR A 87 -12.60 -6.84 -13.62
CA THR A 87 -11.70 -5.85 -14.22
C THR A 87 -10.96 -4.99 -13.19
N ASP A 88 -10.54 -5.59 -12.08
CA ASP A 88 -9.90 -4.96 -10.92
C ASP A 88 -8.45 -5.43 -10.69
N LEU A 89 -7.88 -6.23 -11.61
CA LEU A 89 -6.50 -6.70 -11.56
C LEU A 89 -5.48 -5.60 -11.22
N ASN A 90 -5.64 -4.40 -11.81
CA ASN A 90 -4.66 -3.33 -11.63
C ASN A 90 -4.62 -2.82 -10.17
N LEU A 91 -5.69 -2.98 -9.40
CA LEU A 91 -5.74 -2.61 -7.98
C LEU A 91 -4.92 -3.56 -7.08
N VAL A 92 -4.54 -4.74 -7.59
CA VAL A 92 -3.93 -5.81 -6.78
C VAL A 92 -2.60 -6.32 -7.34
N THR A 93 -2.18 -5.88 -8.53
CA THR A 93 -0.90 -6.29 -9.12
C THR A 93 0.21 -5.26 -9.00
N ASP A 94 -0.14 -3.97 -9.10
CA ASP A 94 0.80 -2.91 -8.84
C ASP A 94 0.76 -2.54 -7.35
N TRP A 95 1.91 -2.54 -6.67
CA TRP A 95 1.93 -2.13 -5.26
C TRP A 95 3.15 -1.29 -4.89
N LEU A 96 2.85 -0.26 -4.09
CA LEU A 96 3.81 0.56 -3.35
C LEU A 96 4.18 -0.18 -2.06
N GLY A 97 5.47 -0.39 -1.80
CA GLY A 97 5.88 -1.40 -0.83
C GLY A 97 7.18 -1.18 -0.08
N ILE A 98 7.51 -2.16 0.76
CA ILE A 98 8.73 -2.18 1.58
C ILE A 98 9.45 -3.51 1.37
N ASP A 99 10.76 -3.47 1.11
CA ASP A 99 11.63 -4.63 1.33
C ASP A 99 12.18 -4.58 2.76
N THR A 100 11.82 -5.57 3.58
CA THR A 100 12.23 -5.63 4.99
C THR A 100 13.60 -6.28 5.20
N ARG A 101 14.16 -6.95 4.17
CA ARG A 101 15.41 -7.71 4.29
C ARG A 101 16.60 -6.77 4.50
N THR A 102 17.46 -7.10 5.48
CA THR A 102 18.67 -6.32 5.77
C THR A 102 19.63 -6.24 4.59
N SER A 103 19.71 -7.28 3.76
CA SER A 103 20.52 -7.29 2.54
C SER A 103 20.04 -6.28 1.49
N ASN A 104 18.77 -5.88 1.56
CA ASN A 104 18.10 -4.97 0.64
C ASN A 104 17.76 -3.64 1.34
N GLY A 105 18.42 -3.33 2.45
CA GLY A 105 18.31 -2.04 3.12
C GLY A 105 17.11 -1.87 4.03
N GLY A 106 16.31 -2.92 4.23
CA GLY A 106 15.36 -2.99 5.32
C GLY A 106 16.04 -3.17 6.68
N ASN A 107 15.27 -2.99 7.75
CA ASN A 107 15.73 -3.07 9.14
C ASN A 107 15.66 -4.49 9.74
N GLY A 108 15.26 -5.48 8.94
CA GLY A 108 15.29 -6.91 9.29
C GLY A 108 14.03 -7.40 9.99
N ASN A 109 14.19 -8.55 10.65
CA ASN A 109 13.14 -9.47 11.10
C ASN A 109 12.31 -8.93 12.27
N TRP A 110 11.58 -7.84 12.05
CA TRP A 110 10.70 -7.30 13.06
C TRP A 110 9.48 -8.21 13.26
N ASP A 111 9.28 -8.65 14.50
CA ASP A 111 8.22 -9.60 14.89
C ASP A 111 6.94 -8.90 15.40
N GLY A 112 6.94 -7.56 15.46
CA GLY A 112 5.81 -6.80 16.02
C GLY A 112 5.84 -6.63 17.54
N ALA A 113 6.80 -7.26 18.22
CA ALA A 113 6.86 -7.36 19.67
C ALA A 113 8.27 -7.08 20.24
N THR A 114 9.17 -8.05 20.18
CA THR A 114 10.43 -8.04 20.95
C THR A 114 11.68 -8.12 20.09
N GLU A 115 11.56 -8.60 18.86
CA GLU A 115 12.68 -8.85 17.97
C GLU A 115 12.64 -7.92 16.75
N GLY A 116 13.82 -7.57 16.26
CA GLY A 116 14.01 -6.76 15.07
C GLY A 116 13.66 -5.28 15.25
N THR A 117 13.76 -4.55 14.14
CA THR A 117 13.39 -3.13 14.04
C THR A 117 12.51 -2.96 12.82
N PRO A 118 11.34 -2.31 12.92
CA PRO A 118 10.45 -2.17 11.77
C PRO A 118 11.13 -1.40 10.65
N THR A 119 10.84 -1.78 9.41
CA THR A 119 11.09 -0.92 8.25
C THR A 119 9.79 -0.17 7.98
N PHE A 120 9.83 1.16 8.02
CA PHE A 120 8.63 1.97 7.86
C PHE A 120 8.50 2.47 6.43
N MET A 121 7.26 2.49 5.95
CA MET A 121 6.81 3.37 4.88
C MET A 121 5.74 4.30 5.44
N THR A 122 5.80 5.57 5.09
CA THR A 122 4.76 6.54 5.38
C THR A 122 4.08 6.98 4.09
N LEU A 123 2.78 7.18 4.16
CA LEU A 123 2.01 7.92 3.17
C LEU A 123 1.46 9.17 3.83
N THR A 124 2.00 10.33 3.44
CA THR A 124 1.55 11.63 3.92
C THR A 124 0.47 12.18 3.00
N VAL A 125 -0.67 12.54 3.57
CA VAL A 125 -1.81 13.19 2.93
C VAL A 125 -1.88 14.62 3.45
N ALA A 126 -1.49 15.57 2.60
CA ALA A 126 -1.49 17.00 2.91
C ALA A 126 -2.67 17.71 2.24
N ASN A 127 -3.04 18.87 2.79
CA ASN A 127 -4.17 19.70 2.35
C ASN A 127 -5.55 19.03 2.46
N LEU A 128 -5.68 17.96 3.24
CA LEU A 128 -6.96 17.32 3.51
C LEU A 128 -7.83 18.26 4.38
N PRO A 129 -9.01 18.71 3.92
CA PRO A 129 -9.87 19.57 4.71
C PRO A 129 -10.28 18.93 6.03
N ALA A 130 -10.72 19.76 6.99
CA ALA A 130 -11.23 19.24 8.25
C ALA A 130 -12.47 18.37 8.01
N GLY A 131 -12.49 17.17 8.57
CA GLY A 131 -13.61 16.25 8.40
C GLY A 131 -13.26 14.79 8.69
N THR A 132 -14.28 13.95 8.61
CA THR A 132 -14.20 12.51 8.78
C THR A 132 -14.16 11.82 7.42
N TYR A 133 -13.14 11.01 7.17
CA TYR A 133 -12.91 10.33 5.90
C TYR A 133 -12.82 8.83 6.09
N GLY A 134 -13.39 8.07 5.15
CA GLY A 134 -13.10 6.65 5.02
C GLY A 134 -11.80 6.45 4.27
N TRP A 135 -10.94 5.56 4.78
CA TRP A 135 -9.76 5.05 4.11
C TRP A 135 -10.02 3.62 3.64
N THR A 136 -9.66 3.33 2.39
CA THR A 136 -9.63 1.97 1.83
C THR A 136 -8.29 1.79 1.11
N SER A 137 -7.63 0.66 1.35
CA SER A 137 -6.40 0.28 0.64
C SER A 137 -6.34 -1.23 0.45
N TYR A 138 -5.85 -1.67 -0.71
CA TYR A 138 -5.72 -3.07 -1.10
C TYR A 138 -4.27 -3.53 -0.85
N HIS A 139 -4.10 -4.67 -0.17
CA HIS A 139 -2.80 -5.23 0.17
C HIS A 139 -2.70 -6.65 -0.37
N HIS A 140 -2.41 -6.79 -1.65
CA HIS A 140 -2.36 -8.10 -2.30
C HIS A 140 -1.11 -8.21 -3.18
N ASP A 141 -0.62 -9.43 -3.30
CA ASP A 141 0.46 -9.80 -4.21
C ASP A 141 -0.01 -10.89 -5.18
N THR A 142 0.04 -10.65 -6.48
CA THR A 142 -0.35 -11.69 -7.47
C THR A 142 0.65 -12.85 -7.56
N GLU A 143 1.78 -12.76 -6.84
CA GLU A 143 2.75 -13.84 -6.61
C GLU A 143 2.54 -14.47 -5.22
N HIS A 144 3.58 -14.53 -4.38
CA HIS A 144 3.64 -15.35 -3.17
C HIS A 144 4.20 -14.58 -1.97
N VAL A 145 4.15 -13.24 -1.99
CA VAL A 145 4.52 -12.41 -0.83
C VAL A 145 3.29 -12.15 0.00
N HIS A 146 3.35 -12.60 1.24
CA HIS A 146 2.28 -12.44 2.20
C HIS A 146 2.87 -12.26 3.60
N THR A 147 2.20 -11.46 4.42
CA THR A 147 2.58 -11.24 5.83
C THR A 147 1.53 -10.41 6.54
N ASN A 148 1.51 -10.47 7.87
CA ASN A 148 0.83 -9.46 8.65
C ASN A 148 1.60 -8.15 8.71
N PHE A 149 0.92 -7.05 9.00
CA PHE A 149 1.55 -5.74 9.14
C PHE A 149 0.82 -4.85 10.12
N GLN A 150 1.56 -3.87 10.63
CA GLN A 150 1.04 -2.81 11.49
C GLN A 150 0.68 -1.57 10.69
N ILE A 151 -0.42 -0.92 11.09
CA ILE A 151 -0.75 0.44 10.67
C ILE A 151 -0.77 1.35 11.89
N GLU A 152 -0.13 2.50 11.74
CA GLU A 152 -0.24 3.61 12.67
C GLU A 152 -0.72 4.87 11.95
N LEU A 153 -1.53 5.67 12.63
CA LEU A 153 -2.13 6.88 12.09
C LEU A 153 -1.72 8.10 12.92
N SER A 154 -1.30 9.16 12.24
CA SER A 154 -1.10 10.49 12.78
C SER A 154 -2.03 11.47 12.08
N THR A 155 -2.63 12.37 12.86
CA THR A 155 -3.43 13.50 12.37
C THR A 155 -2.86 14.85 12.81
N ASP A 156 -1.60 14.83 13.26
CA ASP A 156 -0.85 15.98 13.79
C ASP A 156 0.50 16.17 13.06
N GLY A 157 0.56 15.80 11.78
CA GLY A 157 1.76 15.96 10.95
C GLY A 157 2.91 15.01 11.29
N GLY A 158 2.60 13.84 11.87
CA GLY A 158 3.59 12.85 12.28
C GLY A 158 4.24 13.10 13.65
N ASN A 159 3.73 14.05 14.44
CA ASN A 159 4.25 14.32 15.79
C ASN A 159 3.91 13.20 16.78
N SER A 160 2.72 12.62 16.65
CA SER A 160 2.29 11.45 17.43
C SER A 160 1.51 10.46 16.57
N PHE A 161 1.57 9.18 16.95
CA PHE A 161 0.95 8.09 16.21
C PHE A 161 0.06 7.26 17.13
N VAL A 162 -1.14 6.93 16.62
CA VAL A 162 -2.04 5.96 17.22
C VAL A 162 -1.85 4.64 16.47
N ASN A 163 -1.59 3.56 17.21
CA ASN A 163 -1.52 2.21 16.65
C ASN A 163 -2.94 1.68 16.40
N LEU A 164 -3.23 1.33 15.15
CA LEU A 164 -4.53 0.80 14.73
C LEU A 164 -4.61 -0.73 14.81
N GLY A 165 -3.49 -1.41 15.06
CA GLY A 165 -3.38 -2.86 15.16
C GLY A 165 -2.23 -3.41 14.31
N GLN A 166 -1.92 -4.69 14.54
CA GLN A 166 -0.90 -5.47 13.81
C GLN A 166 -1.49 -6.67 13.05
N ASP A 167 -2.81 -6.83 13.11
CA ASP A 167 -3.52 -7.98 12.55
C ASP A 167 -3.95 -7.72 11.09
N PHE A 168 -3.53 -6.60 10.49
CA PHE A 168 -3.72 -6.36 9.06
C PHE A 168 -2.90 -7.38 8.28
N TYR A 169 -3.40 -7.76 7.11
CA TYR A 169 -2.85 -8.88 6.35
C TYR A 169 -2.61 -8.48 4.90
N MET A 170 -1.44 -8.81 4.36
CA MET A 170 -1.15 -8.81 2.93
C MET A 170 -1.35 -10.23 2.43
N SER A 171 -2.29 -10.42 1.50
CA SER A 171 -2.57 -11.74 0.92
C SER A 171 -1.89 -11.93 -0.42
N ASP A 172 -1.89 -13.16 -0.92
CA ASP A 172 -1.21 -13.58 -2.14
C ASP A 172 -2.07 -14.49 -3.03
N SER A 173 -1.77 -14.53 -4.33
CA SER A 173 -2.48 -15.37 -5.33
C SER A 173 -1.78 -16.71 -5.62
N THR A 174 -0.59 -16.97 -5.09
CA THR A 174 0.13 -18.24 -5.30
C THR A 174 0.87 -18.74 -4.07
N PRO A 175 0.89 -20.06 -3.80
CA PRO A 175 1.71 -20.61 -2.72
C PRO A 175 3.19 -20.38 -2.96
N GLY A 176 3.95 -20.21 -1.89
CA GLY A 176 5.40 -20.06 -1.93
C GLY A 176 5.88 -18.93 -1.02
N GLY A 177 7.13 -18.51 -1.21
CA GLY A 177 7.75 -17.54 -0.32
C GLY A 177 8.29 -18.15 0.98
N SER A 178 8.64 -17.28 1.93
CA SER A 178 9.05 -17.65 3.28
C SER A 178 8.63 -16.51 4.22
N PRO A 179 7.50 -16.66 4.94
CA PRO A 179 6.66 -17.85 5.07
C PRO A 179 5.86 -18.20 3.79
N ASP A 180 5.30 -19.42 3.76
CA ASP A 180 4.45 -19.91 2.66
C ASP A 180 2.99 -19.97 3.10
N SER A 181 2.15 -19.17 2.42
CA SER A 181 0.73 -18.94 2.70
C SER A 181 -0.11 -20.22 2.69
N SER A 182 0.36 -21.25 1.98
CA SER A 182 -0.32 -22.55 1.96
C SER A 182 -0.10 -23.40 3.21
N THR A 183 0.88 -23.05 4.04
CA THR A 183 1.31 -23.89 5.18
C THR A 183 1.39 -23.17 6.52
N ASP A 184 1.45 -21.84 6.54
CA ASP A 184 1.68 -21.07 7.77
C ASP A 184 0.39 -20.64 8.50
N GLY A 185 -0.78 -20.93 7.93
CA GLY A 185 -2.09 -20.62 8.50
C GLY A 185 -2.58 -19.18 8.21
N GLY A 186 -1.83 -18.39 7.44
CA GLY A 186 -2.16 -17.04 7.02
C GLY A 186 -3.24 -17.01 5.92
N GLY A 187 -4.47 -17.40 6.23
CA GLY A 187 -5.64 -17.25 5.33
C GLY A 187 -5.63 -18.07 4.03
N GLY A 188 -4.48 -18.61 3.62
CA GLY A 188 -4.28 -19.27 2.33
C GLY A 188 -4.25 -18.30 1.16
N VAL A 189 -4.00 -18.87 -0.03
CA VAL A 189 -4.05 -18.15 -1.30
C VAL A 189 -5.46 -17.60 -1.55
N LEU A 190 -5.53 -16.31 -1.85
CA LEU A 190 -6.75 -15.62 -2.25
C LEU A 190 -6.68 -15.29 -3.73
N VAL A 191 -7.73 -15.65 -4.44
CA VAL A 191 -7.95 -15.24 -5.83
C VAL A 191 -9.18 -14.34 -5.87
N GLY A 192 -9.28 -13.52 -6.91
CA GLY A 192 -10.40 -12.61 -7.10
C GLY A 192 -11.78 -13.28 -7.29
N PRO A 193 -12.75 -12.60 -7.90
CA PRO A 193 -12.58 -11.43 -8.76
C PRO A 193 -12.85 -10.09 -8.10
N ASP A 194 -12.91 -10.00 -6.78
CA ASP A 194 -13.33 -8.77 -6.11
C ASP A 194 -12.31 -8.34 -5.05
N ALA A 195 -11.46 -7.38 -5.41
CA ALA A 195 -10.47 -6.77 -4.54
C ALA A 195 -11.12 -6.18 -3.28
N ASP A 196 -12.32 -5.60 -3.36
CA ASP A 196 -13.01 -5.02 -2.19
C ASP A 196 -13.41 -6.07 -1.14
N SER A 197 -13.50 -7.34 -1.55
CA SER A 197 -13.90 -8.45 -0.68
C SER A 197 -12.73 -9.18 -0.01
N LEU A 198 -11.49 -8.85 -0.38
CA LEU A 198 -10.30 -9.51 0.16
C LEU A 198 -10.16 -9.28 1.67
N ALA A 199 -9.71 -10.30 2.39
CA ALA A 199 -9.32 -10.17 3.80
C ALA A 199 -8.17 -9.15 4.00
N SER A 200 -7.42 -8.88 2.94
CA SER A 200 -6.34 -7.90 2.89
C SER A 200 -6.76 -6.51 2.43
N THR A 201 -8.06 -6.28 2.25
CA THR A 201 -8.61 -4.94 2.03
C THR A 201 -8.84 -4.26 3.36
N VAL A 202 -8.01 -3.24 3.62
CA VAL A 202 -8.01 -2.52 4.88
C VAL A 202 -8.93 -1.32 4.79
N ASN A 203 -9.80 -1.20 5.80
CA ASN A 203 -10.71 -0.07 5.95
C ASN A 203 -10.60 0.53 7.35
N PHE A 204 -10.47 1.85 7.45
CA PHE A 204 -10.56 2.60 8.71
C PHE A 204 -11.01 4.03 8.48
N THR A 205 -11.21 4.78 9.56
CA THR A 205 -11.64 6.18 9.52
C THR A 205 -10.50 7.11 9.89
N ILE A 206 -10.41 8.24 9.22
CA ILE A 206 -9.47 9.33 9.48
C ILE A 206 -10.25 10.57 9.92
N GLU A 207 -9.84 11.18 11.04
CA GLU A 207 -10.35 12.46 11.51
C GLU A 207 -9.32 13.56 11.20
N ALA A 208 -9.48 14.23 10.07
CA ALA A 208 -8.57 15.29 9.64
C ALA A 208 -8.89 16.61 10.33
N THR A 209 -7.85 17.32 10.78
CA THR A 209 -8.01 18.61 11.46
C THR A 209 -8.18 19.78 10.49
N GLY A 210 -7.82 19.59 9.22
CA GLY A 210 -7.78 20.65 8.20
C GLY A 210 -6.60 21.60 8.33
N VAL A 211 -5.68 21.35 9.26
CA VAL A 211 -4.49 22.16 9.53
C VAL A 211 -3.24 21.34 9.35
N ASP A 212 -3.20 20.18 10.02
CA ASP A 212 -2.05 19.28 10.01
C ASP A 212 -2.21 18.21 8.93
N GLU A 213 -1.08 17.69 8.47
CA GLU A 213 -1.05 16.56 7.55
C GLU A 213 -1.50 15.27 8.26
N VAL A 214 -2.16 14.40 7.52
CA VAL A 214 -2.42 13.03 7.96
C VAL A 214 -1.26 12.17 7.50
N VAL A 215 -0.66 11.39 8.40
CA VAL A 215 0.44 10.47 8.06
C VAL A 215 0.03 9.07 8.45
N ILE A 216 -0.02 8.19 7.46
CA ILE A 216 -0.27 6.75 7.67
C ILE A 216 1.08 6.06 7.59
N ARG A 217 1.43 5.26 8.61
CA ARG A 217 2.68 4.52 8.69
C ARG A 217 2.39 3.03 8.64
N PHE A 218 3.06 2.34 7.73
CA PHE A 218 2.98 0.91 7.52
C PHE A 218 4.28 0.24 7.95
N ALA A 219 4.16 -0.92 8.60
CA ALA A 219 5.30 -1.74 9.01
C ALA A 219 4.98 -3.23 8.86
N PRO A 220 5.51 -3.92 7.83
CA PRO A 220 5.33 -5.35 7.65
C PRO A 220 6.06 -6.14 8.74
N LEU A 221 5.42 -7.21 9.21
CA LEU A 221 6.08 -8.22 10.03
C LEU A 221 7.00 -9.06 9.13
N SER A 222 8.18 -9.38 9.65
CA SER A 222 9.22 -10.13 8.93
C SER A 222 9.96 -11.10 9.84
N GLY A 223 9.42 -11.37 11.03
CA GLY A 223 9.98 -12.24 12.07
C GLY A 223 9.89 -13.75 11.81
N ALA A 224 9.84 -14.20 10.56
CA ALA A 224 9.85 -15.63 10.21
C ALA A 224 11.28 -16.16 10.02
#